data_AF-A0A931SW00-F1
#
_entry.id   AF-A0A931SW00-F1
#
_cell.length_a   1.000
_cell.length_b   1.000
_cell.length_c   1.000
_cell.angle_alpha   90.00
_cell.angle_beta   90.00
_cell.angle_gamma   90.00
#
_symmetry.space_group_name_H-M   'P 1'
#
loop_
_entity.id
_entity.type
_entity.pdbx_description
1 polymer ?
#
loop_
_entity_poly.entity_id
_entity_poly.type
_entity_poly.pdbx_seq_one_letter_code
_entity_poly.pdbx_strand_id
1 'polypeptide(L)'
;MPSQKSHRVAQRKALQNRPRRSAARTAVTAARKAIAEGNPDIAKAAFAHAASALDRAAKTGAVHANNASRRKSRLAQQLGSIGGP
;
A
#
# COMPACT_ATOMS: atom_id res chain seq x y z
N MET A 1 -18.26 26.62 -1.47
CA MET A 1 -17.60 26.04 -0.28
C MET A 1 -18.40 24.83 0.19
N PRO A 2 -17.77 23.75 0.67
CA PRO A 2 -18.50 22.61 1.25
C PRO A 2 -19.28 23.06 2.48
N SER A 3 -20.46 22.48 2.72
CA SER A 3 -21.26 22.79 3.90
C SER A 3 -20.49 22.48 5.20
N GLN A 4 -20.78 23.20 6.30
CA GLN A 4 -20.12 22.97 7.60
C GLN A 4 -20.20 21.51 8.06
N LYS A 5 -21.29 20.81 7.72
CA LYS A 5 -21.45 19.38 8.01
C LYS A 5 -20.49 18.52 7.18
N SER A 6 -20.43 18.73 5.87
CA SER A 6 -19.54 17.99 4.98
C SER A 6 -18.07 18.22 5.32
N HIS A 7 -17.70 19.45 5.71
CA HIS A 7 -16.35 19.78 6.14
C HIS A 7 -15.92 18.98 7.39
N ARG A 8 -16.75 18.95 8.44
CA ARG A 8 -16.47 18.16 9.66
C ARG A 8 -16.33 16.67 9.38
N VAL A 9 -17.18 16.12 8.52
CA VAL A 9 -17.11 14.70 8.12
C VAL A 9 -15.82 14.41 7.35
N ALA A 10 -15.42 15.29 6.44
CA ALA A 10 -14.19 15.15 5.67
C ALA A 10 -12.95 15.15 6.57
N GLN A 11 -12.86 16.08 7.53
CA GLN A 11 -11.76 16.15 8.49
C GLN A 11 -11.65 14.87 9.32
N ARG A 12 -12.76 14.37 9.86
CA ARG A 12 -12.79 13.11 10.62
C ARG A 12 -12.30 11.92 9.79
N LYS A 13 -12.77 11.79 8.54
CA LYS A 13 -12.31 10.74 7.62
C LYS A 13 -10.83 10.88 7.27
N ALA A 14 -10.35 12.11 7.08
CA ALA A 14 -8.94 12.37 6.79
C ALA A 14 -8.04 11.92 7.94
N LEU A 15 -8.40 12.21 9.20
CA LEU A 15 -7.65 11.77 10.38
C LEU A 15 -7.56 10.25 10.49
N GLN A 16 -8.66 9.53 10.21
CA GLN A 16 -8.68 8.06 10.24
C GLN A 16 -7.91 7.42 9.06
N ASN A 17 -7.98 8.03 7.88
CA ASN A 17 -7.35 7.47 6.67
C ASN A 17 -5.86 7.80 6.59
N ARG A 18 -5.39 8.87 7.24
CA ARG A 18 -3.98 9.27 7.26
C ARG A 18 -3.04 8.16 7.76
N PRO A 19 -3.25 7.55 8.95
CA PRO A 19 -2.37 6.47 9.44
C PRO A 19 -2.48 5.20 8.58
N ARG A 20 -3.66 4.88 8.05
CA ARG A 20 -3.87 3.72 7.17
C ARG A 20 -3.10 3.88 5.85
N ARG A 21 -3.16 5.08 5.27
CA ARG A 21 -2.43 5.42 4.05
C ARG A 21 -0.92 5.45 4.28
N SER A 22 -0.45 5.96 5.42
CA SER A 22 0.98 5.95 5.75
C SER A 22 1.48 4.52 5.97
N ALA A 23 0.78 3.70 6.74
CA ALA A 23 1.14 2.29 6.96
C ALA A 23 1.26 1.51 5.63
N ALA A 24 0.28 1.67 4.74
CA ALA A 24 0.34 1.05 3.41
C ALA A 24 1.51 1.56 2.56
N ARG A 25 1.85 2.86 2.64
CA ARG A 25 3.04 3.41 1.96
C ARG A 25 4.33 2.84 2.54
N THR A 26 4.45 2.78 3.85
CA THR A 26 5.64 2.23 4.53
C THR A 26 5.87 0.77 4.15
N ALA A 27 4.80 -0.05 4.14
CA ALA A 27 4.90 -1.45 3.75
C ALA A 27 5.37 -1.62 2.30
N VAL A 28 4.88 -0.78 1.37
CA VAL A 28 5.35 -0.77 -0.02
C VAL A 28 6.82 -0.37 -0.13
N THR A 29 7.26 0.65 0.62
CA THR A 29 8.67 1.06 0.62
C THR A 29 9.57 -0.05 1.20
N ALA A 30 9.14 -0.71 2.28
CA ALA A 30 9.87 -1.84 2.86
C ALA A 30 10.00 -3.00 1.86
N ALA A 31 8.93 -3.36 1.15
CA ALA A 31 8.99 -4.38 0.11
C ALA A 31 9.96 -4.01 -1.02
N ARG A 32 9.99 -2.74 -1.46
CA ARG A 32 10.95 -2.28 -2.47
C ARG A 32 12.40 -2.37 -2.00
N LYS A 33 12.67 -2.09 -0.73
CA LYS A 33 14.01 -2.22 -0.15
C LYS A 33 14.45 -3.68 -0.12
N ALA A 34 13.60 -4.57 0.39
CA ALA A 34 13.85 -6.01 0.40
C ALA A 34 14.10 -6.59 -1.01
N ILE A 35 13.35 -6.11 -2.00
CA ILE A 35 13.55 -6.42 -3.42
C ILE A 35 14.93 -5.92 -3.88
N ALA A 36 15.30 -4.67 -3.58
CA ALA A 36 16.60 -4.11 -3.97
C ALA A 36 17.81 -4.79 -3.29
N GLU A 37 17.62 -5.34 -2.09
CA GLU A 37 18.64 -6.11 -1.35
C GLU A 37 18.91 -7.49 -1.97
N GLY A 38 18.08 -7.97 -2.90
CA GLY A 38 18.35 -9.17 -3.69
C GLY A 38 18.12 -10.51 -2.96
N ASN A 39 17.53 -10.51 -1.77
CA ASN A 39 17.19 -11.73 -1.06
C ASN A 39 15.76 -12.20 -1.41
N PRO A 40 15.59 -13.34 -2.14
CA PRO A 40 14.30 -13.76 -2.66
C PRO A 40 13.30 -14.14 -1.57
N ASP A 41 13.74 -14.70 -0.44
CA ASP A 41 12.86 -15.13 0.63
C ASP A 41 12.34 -13.95 1.45
N ILE A 42 13.21 -13.00 1.74
CA ILE A 42 12.84 -11.74 2.41
C ILE A 42 11.92 -10.92 1.51
N ALA A 43 12.19 -10.86 0.20
CA ALA A 43 11.38 -10.12 -0.75
C ALA A 43 9.95 -10.71 -0.87
N LYS A 44 9.81 -12.04 -0.88
CA LYS A 44 8.48 -12.70 -0.88
C LYS A 44 7.70 -12.41 0.41
N ALA A 45 8.35 -12.48 1.57
CA ALA A 45 7.72 -12.18 2.85
C ALA A 45 7.27 -10.70 2.93
N ALA A 46 8.14 -9.77 2.51
CA ALA A 46 7.84 -8.36 2.47
C ALA A 46 6.73 -8.02 1.46
N PHE A 47 6.69 -8.70 0.32
CA PHE A 47 5.61 -8.60 -0.65
C PHE A 47 4.26 -9.02 -0.07
N ALA A 48 4.19 -10.19 0.60
CA ALA A 48 2.96 -10.67 1.23
C ALA A 48 2.44 -9.67 2.29
N HIS A 49 3.35 -9.12 3.11
CA HIS A 49 3.01 -8.08 4.08
C HIS A 49 2.48 -6.80 3.40
N ALA A 50 3.15 -6.33 2.34
CA ALA A 50 2.73 -5.15 1.59
C ALA A 50 1.37 -5.35 0.90
N ALA A 51 1.12 -6.52 0.32
CA ALA A 51 -0.16 -6.87 -0.30
C ALA A 51 -1.30 -6.82 0.73
N SER A 52 -1.11 -7.45 1.90
CA SER A 52 -2.08 -7.44 3.00
C SER A 52 -2.37 -6.01 3.50
N ALA A 53 -1.33 -5.19 3.68
CA ALA A 53 -1.50 -3.79 4.10
C ALA A 53 -2.26 -2.95 3.06
N LEU A 54 -1.99 -3.16 1.77
CA LEU A 54 -2.70 -2.47 0.68
C LEU A 54 -4.18 -2.86 0.62
N ASP A 55 -4.50 -4.14 0.80
CA ASP A 55 -5.87 -4.64 0.74
C ASP A 55 -6.70 -4.18 1.95
N ARG A 56 -6.11 -4.12 3.14
CA ARG A 56 -6.73 -3.50 4.33
C ARG A 56 -6.99 -2.00 4.13
N ALA A 57 -6.05 -1.30 3.50
CA ALA A 57 -6.21 0.12 3.17
C ALA A 57 -7.27 0.35 2.08
N ALA A 58 -7.48 -0.62 1.18
CA ALA A 58 -8.52 -0.59 0.18
C ALA A 58 -9.91 -0.83 0.79
N LYS A 59 -10.04 -1.83 1.67
CA LYS A 59 -11.30 -2.16 2.36
C LYS A 59 -11.85 -1.00 3.19
N THR A 60 -10.97 -0.20 3.78
CA THR A 60 -11.34 0.97 4.59
C THR A 60 -11.56 2.25 3.77
N GLY A 61 -11.36 2.21 2.46
CA GLY A 61 -11.48 3.37 1.56
C GLY A 61 -10.33 4.39 1.69
N ALA A 62 -9.26 4.07 2.42
CA ALA A 62 -8.09 4.95 2.52
C ALA A 62 -7.29 5.02 1.20
N VAL A 63 -7.33 3.92 0.42
CA VAL A 63 -6.76 3.79 -0.92
C VAL A 63 -7.82 3.18 -1.84
N HIS A 64 -7.91 3.62 -3.09
CA HIS A 64 -8.84 3.04 -4.05
C HIS A 64 -8.40 1.61 -4.44
N ALA A 65 -9.35 0.69 -4.67
CA ALA A 65 -9.07 -0.71 -5.05
C ALA A 65 -8.12 -0.82 -6.26
N ASN A 66 -8.37 -0.03 -7.31
CA ASN A 66 -7.48 0.03 -8.49
C ASN A 66 -6.06 0.55 -8.15
N ASN A 67 -5.92 1.46 -7.19
CA ASN A 67 -4.59 1.94 -6.77
C ASN A 67 -3.85 0.86 -5.97
N ALA A 68 -4.54 0.14 -5.08
CA ALA A 68 -3.98 -1.02 -4.39
C ALA A 68 -3.53 -2.09 -5.40
N SER A 69 -4.40 -2.43 -6.37
CA SER A 69 -4.10 -3.41 -7.43
C SER A 69 -2.90 -3.01 -8.29
N ARG A 70 -2.85 -1.74 -8.73
CA ARG A 70 -1.68 -1.21 -9.48
C ARG A 70 -0.38 -1.31 -8.68
N ARG A 71 -0.41 -1.04 -7.38
CA ARG A 71 0.78 -1.14 -6.52
C ARG A 71 1.21 -2.59 -6.31
N LYS A 72 0.27 -3.51 -6.11
CA LYS A 72 0.54 -4.95 -6.01
C LYS A 72 1.17 -5.48 -7.30
N SER A 73 0.59 -5.15 -8.45
CA SER A 73 1.10 -5.54 -9.77
C SER A 73 2.53 -5.04 -10.00
N ARG A 74 2.82 -3.76 -9.70
CA ARG A 74 4.19 -3.22 -9.84
C ARG A 74 5.20 -3.92 -8.94
N LEU A 75 4.84 -4.23 -7.69
CA LEU A 75 5.74 -4.96 -6.79
C LEU A 75 5.97 -6.41 -7.26
N ALA A 76 4.92 -7.06 -7.79
CA ALA A 76 5.04 -8.41 -8.35
C ALA A 76 5.95 -8.45 -9.58
N GLN A 77 5.85 -7.45 -10.46
CA GLN A 77 6.77 -7.29 -11.59
C GLN A 77 8.22 -7.14 -11.12
N GLN A 78 8.46 -6.27 -10.13
CA GLN A 78 9.81 -6.07 -9.58
C GLN A 78 10.38 -7.34 -8.91
N LEU A 79 9.54 -8.10 -8.21
CA LEU A 79 9.94 -9.39 -7.63
C LEU A 79 10.25 -10.43 -8.71
N GLY A 80 9.44 -10.48 -9.76
CA GLY A 80 9.65 -11.37 -10.91
C GLY A 80 10.95 -11.06 -11.66
N SER A 81 11.35 -9.79 -11.76
CA SER A 81 12.62 -9.37 -12.37
C SER A 81 13.86 -9.83 -11.60
N ILE A 82 13.75 -10.22 -10.32
CA ILE A 82 14.87 -10.78 -9.54
C ILE A 82 14.97 -12.30 -9.72
N GLY A 83 13.85 -12.96 -9.98
CA GLY A 83 13.76 -14.44 -10.00
C GLY A 83 13.65 -15.07 -11.40
N GLY A 84 13.71 -14.28 -12.47
CA GLY A 84 13.77 -14.79 -13.84
C GLY A 84 15.20 -14.83 -14.39
N PRO A 85 15.50 -15.68 -15.38
CA PRO A 85 16.84 -15.81 -15.97
C PRO A 85 17.36 -14.49 -16.55
#